data_AF-A0A4R2C284-F1
#
_entry.id   AF-A0A4R2C284-F1
#
_cell.length_a   1.000
_cell.length_b   1.000
_cell.length_c   1.000
_cell.angle_alpha   90.00
_cell.angle_beta   90.00
_cell.angle_gamma   90.00
#
_symmetry.space_group_name_H-M   'P 1'
#
loop_
_entity.id
_entity.type
_entity.pdbx_description
1 polymer ?
#
loop_
_entity_poly.entity_id
_entity_poly.type
_entity_poly.pdbx_seq_one_letter_code
_entity_poly.pdbx_strand_id
1 'polypeptide(L)'
;MGSDSLWTDCKTCSKKISTSARSCPHCGARRSRLGIAKWIGGGALAILVLAAIAAPDKSPQNQTDTIKAEPTIAAGATTLSLPEQQSRFLSVTTDYSDRFRSAANELQQSAMRDERRAALVKALGSQRSVNGWIGTIRRLETTSEGKAILAVRLSPDADIMTWNNALSDIADGTLIDKGTPLYEALLNMSVGDSVAVSGSFFPSAEDGVKETSLTIRGSMSEPEFLFRFQDVSKQ
;
A
#
# COMPACT_ATOMS: atom_id res chain seq x y z
N MET A 1 -29.55 -19.38 21.25
CA MET A 1 -29.52 -18.20 20.36
C MET A 1 -30.28 -17.09 21.07
N GLY A 2 -29.57 -16.19 21.77
CA GLY A 2 -30.20 -15.08 22.49
C GLY A 2 -30.38 -13.89 21.54
N SER A 3 -31.58 -13.35 21.43
CA SER A 3 -31.85 -12.12 20.67
C SER A 3 -31.39 -10.92 21.49
N ASP A 4 -30.26 -10.33 21.12
CA ASP A 4 -29.81 -9.07 21.71
C ASP A 4 -30.84 -7.96 21.43
N SER A 5 -31.25 -7.24 22.47
CA SER A 5 -32.21 -6.14 22.33
C SER A 5 -31.60 -5.00 21.50
N LEU A 6 -32.25 -4.61 20.41
CA LEU A 6 -31.83 -3.52 19.52
C LEU A 6 -31.88 -2.11 20.16
N TRP A 7 -32.35 -2.02 21.40
CA TRP A 7 -32.63 -0.78 22.12
C TRP A 7 -32.00 -0.79 23.51
N THR A 8 -31.56 0.38 23.96
CA THR A 8 -31.01 0.63 25.29
C THR A 8 -31.40 2.02 25.77
N ASP A 9 -31.46 2.26 27.07
CA ASP A 9 -31.79 3.58 27.60
C ASP A 9 -30.57 4.49 27.65
N CYS A 10 -30.75 5.75 27.27
CA CYS A 10 -29.71 6.77 27.43
C CYS A 10 -29.43 7.01 28.92
N LYS A 11 -28.17 6.88 29.36
CA LYS A 11 -27.77 7.13 30.76
C LYS A 11 -28.01 8.56 31.26
N THR A 12 -28.22 9.52 30.35
CA THR A 12 -28.40 10.94 30.70
C THR A 12 -29.86 11.36 30.75
N CYS A 13 -30.69 10.91 29.79
CA CYS A 13 -32.08 11.36 29.69
C CYS A 13 -33.12 10.23 29.75
N SER A 14 -32.69 8.99 29.99
CA SER A 14 -33.53 7.79 30.14
C SER A 14 -34.46 7.48 28.97
N LYS A 15 -34.26 8.11 27.80
CA LYS A 15 -35.01 7.80 26.58
C LYS A 15 -34.36 6.62 25.86
N LYS A 16 -35.19 5.77 25.25
CA LYS A 16 -34.74 4.63 24.44
C LYS A 16 -33.98 5.11 23.21
N ILE A 17 -32.82 4.51 22.98
CA ILE A 17 -31.95 4.77 21.83
C ILE A 17 -31.44 3.45 21.25
N SER A 18 -31.01 3.46 19.99
CA SER A 18 -30.41 2.29 19.36
C SER A 18 -29.10 1.89 20.06
N THR A 19 -28.85 0.59 20.21
CA THR A 19 -27.59 0.08 20.76
C THR A 19 -26.36 0.44 19.90
N SER A 20 -26.54 0.81 18.63
CA SER A 20 -25.46 1.24 17.74
C SER A 20 -25.17 2.75 17.78
N ALA A 21 -26.07 3.57 18.36
CA ALA A 21 -25.96 5.03 18.33
C ALA A 21 -24.71 5.55 19.08
N ARG A 22 -23.95 6.45 18.43
CA ARG A 22 -22.74 7.10 19.00
C ARG A 22 -23.09 8.23 19.98
N SER A 23 -24.25 8.85 19.81
CA SER A 23 -24.79 9.92 20.67
C SER A 23 -26.30 9.76 20.80
N CYS A 24 -26.86 10.27 21.90
CA CYS A 24 -28.31 10.28 22.10
C CYS A 24 -28.96 11.34 21.21
N PRO A 25 -29.95 11.01 20.37
CA PRO A 25 -30.65 11.98 19.52
C PRO A 25 -31.55 12.94 20.31
N HIS A 26 -31.86 12.64 21.57
CA HIS A 26 -32.75 13.47 22.38
C HIS A 26 -32.04 14.50 23.26
N CYS A 27 -30.80 14.22 23.68
CA CYS A 27 -30.06 15.10 24.59
C CYS A 27 -28.62 15.37 24.15
N GLY A 28 -28.16 14.79 23.04
CA GLY A 28 -26.80 14.98 22.52
C GLY A 28 -25.70 14.26 23.30
N ALA A 29 -26.02 13.61 24.43
CA ALA A 29 -25.03 12.92 25.25
C ALA A 29 -24.28 11.83 24.44
N ARG A 30 -22.95 11.92 24.41
CA ARG A 30 -22.08 10.97 23.71
C ARG A 30 -22.00 9.67 24.51
N ARG A 31 -22.21 8.54 23.84
CA ARG A 31 -22.14 7.23 24.49
C ARG A 31 -20.69 6.73 24.47
N SER A 32 -20.04 6.67 25.63
CA SER A 32 -18.75 6.01 25.75
C SER A 32 -18.93 4.49 25.63
N ARG A 33 -18.38 3.91 24.56
CA ARG A 33 -18.24 2.44 24.44
C ARG A 33 -17.02 1.99 25.25
N LEU A 34 -17.05 2.14 26.57
CA LEU A 34 -16.09 1.44 27.42
C LEU A 34 -16.79 0.22 27.99
N GLY A 35 -16.71 -0.87 27.21
CA GLY A 35 -17.13 -2.21 27.59
C GLY A 35 -15.93 -3.15 27.53
N ILE A 36 -15.18 -3.17 28.63
CA ILE A 36 -14.50 -4.34 29.22
C ILE A 36 -13.63 -5.18 28.25
N ALA A 37 -12.41 -4.74 28.02
CA ALA A 37 -11.31 -5.65 27.67
C ALA A 37 -10.81 -6.30 28.97
N LYS A 38 -11.27 -7.53 29.26
CA LYS A 38 -10.57 -8.40 30.22
C LYS A 38 -9.41 -9.04 29.49
N TRP A 39 -8.22 -8.44 29.59
CA TRP A 39 -6.95 -9.13 29.34
C TRP A 39 -6.18 -9.19 30.66
N ILE A 40 -5.84 -10.42 31.02
CA ILE A 40 -5.12 -10.85 32.21
C ILE A 40 -3.62 -10.82 31.89
N GLY A 41 -2.81 -10.43 32.88
CA GLY A 41 -1.35 -10.58 32.90
C GLY A 41 -0.65 -9.33 32.39
N GLY A 42 0.15 -8.60 33.15
CA GLY A 42 0.92 -8.97 34.33
C GLY A 42 2.34 -8.45 34.09
N GLY A 43 2.86 -7.68 35.04
CA GLY A 43 4.31 -7.45 35.15
C GLY A 43 4.84 -6.23 34.42
N ALA A 44 5.01 -5.17 35.20
CA ALA A 44 6.03 -4.17 34.98
C ALA A 44 7.42 -4.81 34.78
N LEU A 45 8.23 -4.28 33.86
CA LEU A 45 9.64 -4.04 34.17
C LEU A 45 10.24 -3.01 33.20
N ALA A 46 10.37 -1.79 33.70
CA ALA A 46 11.32 -0.83 33.19
C ALA A 46 12.71 -1.25 33.64
N ILE A 47 13.64 -1.44 32.71
CA ILE A 47 15.08 -1.40 32.99
C ILE A 47 15.74 -0.59 31.86
N LEU A 48 15.99 0.68 32.16
CA LEU A 48 16.97 1.52 31.47
C LEU A 48 18.33 1.23 32.11
N VAL A 49 19.26 0.63 31.37
CA VAL A 49 20.69 0.67 31.73
C VAL A 49 21.39 1.63 30.78
N LEU A 50 21.70 2.81 31.31
CA LEU A 50 22.75 3.68 30.82
C LEU A 50 24.10 3.11 31.28
N ALA A 51 25.04 2.95 30.34
CA ALA A 51 26.47 2.94 30.68
C ALA A 51 27.27 3.49 29.49
N ALA A 52 27.59 4.78 29.60
CA ALA A 52 28.59 5.45 28.79
C ALA A 52 29.99 5.05 29.29
N ILE A 53 30.88 4.70 28.35
CA ILE A 53 32.34 4.74 28.58
C ILE A 53 32.97 5.44 27.38
N ALA A 54 33.35 6.68 27.61
CA ALA A 54 34.28 7.43 26.80
C ALA A 54 35.68 7.32 27.43
N ALA A 55 36.68 6.95 26.66
CA ALA A 55 38.03 7.53 26.75
C ALA A 55 38.89 7.12 25.54
N PRO A 56 39.82 8.00 25.10
CA PRO A 56 40.56 7.90 23.84
C PRO A 56 41.92 7.21 24.03
N ASP A 57 42.59 6.82 22.94
CA ASP A 57 43.80 7.50 22.45
C ASP A 57 44.55 6.71 21.35
N LYS A 58 45.16 7.50 20.45
CA LYS A 58 46.40 7.23 19.71
C LYS A 58 46.38 6.29 18.49
N SER A 59 46.26 6.93 17.32
CA SER A 59 47.11 6.61 16.16
C SER A 59 48.60 6.77 16.53
N PRO A 60 49.49 6.01 15.88
CA PRO A 60 50.35 6.66 14.89
C PRO A 60 50.51 5.89 13.57
N GLN A 61 50.81 6.70 12.56
CA GLN A 61 51.10 6.37 11.17
C GLN A 61 52.19 5.31 11.00
N ASN A 62 52.10 4.53 9.91
CA ASN A 62 53.29 4.27 9.11
C ASN A 62 52.93 4.09 7.62
N GLN A 63 53.53 4.93 6.78
CA GLN A 63 53.60 4.79 5.32
C GLN A 63 54.51 3.59 5.02
N THR A 64 54.30 2.78 3.99
CA THR A 64 54.81 2.89 2.59
C THR A 64 54.36 1.53 2.00
N ASP A 65 53.74 1.39 0.83
CA ASP A 65 54.40 1.40 -0.46
C ASP A 65 53.38 1.23 -1.59
N THR A 66 53.55 2.03 -2.63
CA THR A 66 53.58 1.65 -4.04
C THR A 66 52.77 0.41 -4.47
N ILE A 67 51.67 0.62 -5.19
CA ILE A 67 51.43 0.07 -6.54
C ILE A 67 50.33 0.93 -7.19
N LYS A 68 50.72 1.61 -8.26
CA LYS A 68 49.83 2.23 -9.24
C LYS A 68 49.14 1.08 -9.99
N ALA A 69 48.01 0.63 -9.47
CA ALA A 69 47.07 -0.21 -10.20
C ALA A 69 46.02 0.69 -10.86
N GLU A 70 46.04 0.64 -12.18
CA GLU A 70 45.02 1.12 -13.11
C GLU A 70 43.59 0.85 -12.59
N PRO A 71 42.66 1.82 -12.64
CA PRO A 71 41.28 1.54 -12.30
C PRO A 71 40.71 0.68 -13.43
N THR A 72 40.71 -0.63 -13.21
CA THR A 72 39.79 -1.55 -13.88
C THR A 72 38.40 -0.95 -13.77
N ILE A 73 37.85 -0.61 -14.94
CA ILE A 73 36.50 -0.10 -15.19
C ILE A 73 35.54 -0.75 -14.18
N ALA A 74 35.12 0.04 -13.19
CA ALA A 74 34.05 -0.34 -12.30
C ALA A 74 32.83 -0.63 -13.17
N ALA A 75 32.28 -1.82 -12.96
CA ALA A 75 31.04 -2.30 -13.51
C ALA A 75 30.01 -1.17 -13.53
N GLY A 76 29.38 -0.98 -14.69
CA GLY A 76 28.35 0.02 -14.89
C GLY A 76 27.29 -0.12 -13.80
N ALA A 77 27.18 0.91 -12.98
CA ALA A 77 25.96 1.17 -12.24
C ALA A 77 24.88 1.44 -13.28
N THR A 78 24.15 0.40 -13.68
CA THR A 78 22.92 0.55 -14.45
C THR A 78 21.97 1.35 -13.56
N THR A 79 21.92 2.66 -13.77
CA THR A 79 20.82 3.47 -13.26
C THR A 79 19.55 2.82 -13.80
N LEU A 80 18.74 2.23 -12.93
CA LEU A 80 17.45 1.61 -13.29
C LEU A 80 16.55 2.72 -13.85
N SER A 81 16.61 2.94 -15.16
CA SER A 81 15.71 3.86 -15.84
C SER A 81 14.32 3.22 -15.86
N LEU A 82 13.31 3.92 -15.33
CA LEU A 82 11.95 3.42 -15.35
C LEU A 82 11.52 3.11 -16.80
N PRO A 83 10.84 1.98 -17.05
CA PRO A 83 10.20 1.72 -18.33
C PRO A 83 9.38 2.91 -18.81
N GLU A 84 9.43 3.20 -20.10
CA GLU A 84 8.75 4.38 -20.67
C GLU A 84 7.23 4.34 -20.43
N GLN A 85 6.62 3.15 -20.53
CA GLN A 85 5.20 2.96 -20.25
C GLN A 85 4.86 3.26 -18.78
N GLN A 86 5.72 2.84 -17.84
CA GLN A 86 5.56 3.14 -16.43
C GLN A 86 5.67 4.64 -16.17
N SER A 87 6.69 5.29 -16.75
CA SER A 87 6.90 6.73 -16.61
C SER A 87 5.68 7.52 -17.11
N ARG A 88 5.11 7.13 -18.25
CA ARG A 88 3.88 7.71 -18.78
C ARG A 88 2.69 7.49 -17.84
N PHE A 89 2.47 6.27 -17.35
CA PHE A 89 1.40 5.99 -16.40
C PHE A 89 1.51 6.83 -15.12
N LEU A 90 2.70 6.90 -14.52
CA LEU A 90 2.94 7.66 -13.30
C LEU A 90 2.80 9.18 -13.50
N SER A 91 3.18 9.68 -14.69
CA SER A 91 2.95 11.09 -15.03
C SER A 91 1.46 11.43 -15.06
N VAL A 92 0.63 10.50 -15.56
CA VAL A 92 -0.83 10.67 -15.57
C VAL A 92 -1.39 10.62 -14.15
N THR A 93 -0.98 9.66 -13.32
CA THR A 93 -1.50 9.60 -11.93
C THR A 93 -1.13 10.85 -11.14
N THR A 94 0.09 11.35 -11.30
CA THR A 94 0.58 12.56 -10.61
C THR A 94 -0.14 13.81 -11.09
N ASP A 95 -0.21 14.06 -12.41
CA ASP A 95 -0.87 15.25 -12.98
C ASP A 95 -2.33 15.37 -12.52
N TYR A 96 -3.08 14.27 -12.62
CA TYR A 96 -4.49 14.29 -12.24
C TYR A 96 -4.70 14.36 -10.72
N SER A 97 -3.79 13.84 -9.91
CA SER A 97 -3.81 14.01 -8.46
C SER A 97 -3.66 15.49 -8.08
N ASP A 98 -2.68 16.18 -8.66
CA ASP A 98 -2.42 17.60 -8.39
C ASP A 98 -3.57 18.51 -8.87
N ARG A 99 -4.08 18.24 -10.07
CA ARG A 99 -5.25 18.96 -10.62
C ARG A 99 -6.50 18.71 -9.77
N PHE A 100 -6.73 17.47 -9.34
CA PHE A 100 -7.88 17.12 -8.50
C PHE A 100 -7.84 17.82 -7.13
N ARG A 101 -6.65 17.89 -6.51
CA ARG A 101 -6.43 18.60 -5.23
C ARG A 101 -6.64 20.11 -5.37
N SER A 102 -6.37 20.66 -6.55
CA SER A 102 -6.50 22.09 -6.85
C SER A 102 -7.86 22.50 -7.42
N ALA A 103 -8.76 21.54 -7.63
CA ALA A 103 -10.08 21.80 -8.21
C ALA A 103 -10.95 22.65 -7.28
N ALA A 104 -11.72 23.59 -7.87
CA ALA A 104 -12.52 24.54 -7.10
C ALA A 104 -13.82 23.93 -6.56
N ASN A 105 -14.30 22.82 -7.13
CA ASN A 105 -15.55 22.17 -6.76
C ASN A 105 -15.62 20.71 -7.23
N GLU A 106 -16.64 19.99 -6.77
CA GLU A 106 -16.84 18.57 -7.06
C GLU A 106 -17.16 18.28 -8.54
N LEU A 107 -17.74 19.24 -9.27
CA LEU A 107 -18.01 19.07 -10.71
C LEU A 107 -16.71 18.99 -11.51
N GLN A 108 -15.74 19.84 -11.19
CA GLN A 108 -14.41 19.78 -11.80
C GLN A 108 -13.68 18.49 -11.42
N GLN A 109 -13.77 18.06 -10.16
CA GLN A 109 -13.21 16.80 -9.68
C GLN A 109 -13.77 15.59 -10.42
N SER A 110 -15.09 15.55 -10.62
CA SER A 110 -15.74 14.49 -11.38
C SER A 110 -15.26 14.45 -12.83
N ALA A 111 -15.19 15.62 -13.51
CA ALA A 111 -14.71 15.70 -14.89
C ALA A 111 -13.25 15.25 -15.03
N MET A 112 -12.39 15.62 -14.08
CA MET A 112 -10.99 15.20 -14.06
C MET A 112 -10.82 13.68 -13.93
N ARG A 113 -11.72 12.98 -13.23
CA ARG A 113 -11.67 11.51 -13.17
C ARG A 113 -11.95 10.86 -14.52
N ASP A 114 -12.92 11.38 -15.26
CA ASP A 114 -13.24 10.92 -16.62
C ASP A 114 -12.09 11.15 -17.60
N GLU A 115 -11.44 12.32 -17.51
CA GLU A 115 -10.25 12.65 -18.30
C GLU A 115 -9.07 11.74 -17.95
N ARG A 116 -8.83 11.51 -16.65
CA ARG A 116 -7.77 10.61 -16.18
C ARG A 116 -7.97 9.20 -16.70
N ARG A 117 -9.20 8.68 -16.67
CA ARG A 117 -9.52 7.37 -17.24
C ARG A 117 -9.03 7.25 -18.68
N ALA A 118 -9.35 8.23 -19.53
CA ALA A 118 -8.94 8.21 -20.93
C ALA A 118 -7.41 8.24 -21.07
N ALA A 119 -6.73 9.04 -20.24
CA ALA A 119 -5.28 9.13 -20.22
C ALA A 119 -4.60 7.83 -19.75
N LEU A 120 -5.12 7.17 -18.71
CA LEU A 120 -4.61 5.89 -18.21
C LEU A 120 -4.76 4.79 -19.27
N VAL A 121 -5.93 4.69 -19.92
CA VAL A 121 -6.16 3.74 -21.02
C VAL A 121 -5.15 3.96 -22.15
N LYS A 122 -4.89 5.22 -22.51
CA LYS A 122 -3.89 5.56 -23.52
C LYS A 122 -2.47 5.18 -23.10
N ALA A 123 -2.09 5.43 -21.85
CA ALA A 123 -0.76 5.11 -21.32
C ALA A 123 -0.49 3.59 -21.27
N LEU A 124 -1.52 2.81 -20.94
CA LEU A 124 -1.42 1.35 -20.79
C LEU A 124 -1.65 0.57 -22.09
N GLY A 125 -2.27 1.19 -23.09
CA GLY A 125 -2.69 0.51 -24.32
C GLY A 125 -3.84 -0.47 -24.11
N SER A 126 -4.26 -1.13 -25.19
CA SER A 126 -5.45 -2.00 -25.18
C SER A 126 -5.31 -3.24 -24.28
N GLN A 127 -4.10 -3.79 -24.19
CA GLN A 127 -3.81 -5.00 -23.41
C GLN A 127 -3.65 -4.72 -21.91
N ARG A 128 -3.41 -3.46 -21.52
CA ARG A 128 -3.18 -3.05 -20.12
C ARG A 128 -2.18 -3.93 -19.37
N SER A 129 -1.24 -4.48 -20.13
CA SER A 129 -0.21 -5.37 -19.65
C SER A 129 1.08 -4.59 -19.56
N VAL A 130 1.86 -4.91 -18.55
CA VAL A 130 3.11 -4.22 -18.22
C VAL A 130 4.21 -5.24 -18.03
N ASN A 131 5.43 -4.83 -18.36
CA ASN A 131 6.61 -5.66 -18.24
C ASN A 131 7.72 -4.88 -17.55
N GLY A 132 8.33 -5.49 -16.53
CA GLY A 132 9.50 -4.94 -15.84
C GLY A 132 9.27 -3.60 -15.15
N TRP A 133 8.04 -3.30 -14.71
CA TRP A 133 7.76 -2.09 -13.96
C TRP A 133 8.46 -2.13 -12.60
N ILE A 134 9.16 -1.06 -12.23
CA ILE A 134 9.96 -0.98 -11.01
C ILE A 134 9.13 -0.40 -9.88
N GLY A 135 9.18 -1.00 -8.70
CA GLY A 135 8.52 -0.48 -7.51
C GLY A 135 9.12 -1.03 -6.24
N THR A 136 8.49 -0.71 -5.11
CA THR A 136 8.91 -1.19 -3.80
C THR A 136 7.80 -2.01 -3.16
N ILE A 137 8.12 -3.20 -2.64
CA ILE A 137 7.13 -4.01 -1.92
C ILE A 137 6.65 -3.21 -0.72
N ARG A 138 5.35 -2.88 -0.70
CA ARG A 138 4.72 -2.21 0.43
C ARG A 138 3.92 -3.16 1.29
N ARG A 139 3.38 -4.25 0.75
CA ARG A 139 2.72 -5.28 1.55
C ARG A 139 3.09 -6.66 1.02
N LEU A 140 3.42 -7.56 1.93
CA LEU A 140 3.67 -8.97 1.64
C LEU A 140 3.21 -9.79 2.83
N GLU A 141 2.05 -10.42 2.69
CA GLU A 141 1.35 -11.15 3.75
C GLU A 141 0.65 -12.38 3.16
N THR A 142 0.00 -13.19 4.00
CA THR A 142 -0.82 -14.32 3.56
C THR A 142 -2.23 -14.26 4.11
N THR A 143 -3.20 -14.76 3.34
CA THR A 143 -4.56 -15.02 3.84
C THR A 143 -4.57 -16.22 4.81
N SER A 144 -5.73 -16.53 5.41
CA SER A 144 -5.92 -17.73 6.25
C SER A 144 -5.68 -19.05 5.50
N GLU A 145 -5.95 -19.07 4.20
CA GLU A 145 -5.68 -20.20 3.30
C GLU A 145 -4.22 -20.24 2.86
N GLY A 146 -3.48 -19.17 3.19
CA GLY A 146 -2.08 -18.99 2.93
C GLY A 146 -1.75 -18.53 1.51
N LYS A 147 -2.73 -18.02 0.75
CA LYS A 147 -2.43 -17.33 -0.51
C LYS A 147 -1.71 -16.02 -0.22
N ALA A 148 -0.76 -15.64 -1.06
CA ALA A 148 0.00 -14.42 -0.87
C ALA A 148 -0.81 -13.18 -1.30
N ILE A 149 -0.74 -12.15 -0.45
CA ILE A 149 -1.20 -10.79 -0.69
C ILE A 149 0.04 -9.95 -1.01
N LEU A 150 0.03 -9.26 -2.14
CA LEU A 150 1.13 -8.41 -2.57
C LEU A 150 0.61 -7.01 -2.91
N ALA A 151 1.27 -5.99 -2.36
CA ALA A 151 1.15 -4.61 -2.82
C ALA A 151 2.53 -4.05 -3.14
N VAL A 152 2.69 -3.45 -4.32
CA VAL A 152 3.91 -2.82 -4.80
C VAL A 152 3.64 -1.35 -5.03
N ARG A 153 4.44 -0.50 -4.39
CA ARG A 153 4.42 0.94 -4.56
C ARG A 153 5.20 1.34 -5.80
N LEU A 154 4.53 2.02 -6.72
CA LEU A 154 5.14 2.51 -7.96
C LEU A 154 5.61 3.97 -7.83
N SER A 155 4.95 4.75 -6.98
CA SER A 155 5.29 6.14 -6.65
C SER A 155 4.70 6.51 -5.28
N PRO A 156 5.02 7.68 -4.67
CA PRO A 156 4.41 8.09 -3.42
C PRO A 156 2.87 8.09 -3.42
N ASP A 157 2.26 8.31 -4.59
CA ASP A 157 0.81 8.46 -4.77
C ASP A 157 0.16 7.26 -5.51
N ALA A 158 0.85 6.15 -5.78
CA ALA A 158 0.23 5.05 -6.54
C ALA A 158 0.80 3.67 -6.21
N ASP A 159 -0.12 2.75 -5.90
CA ASP A 159 0.18 1.36 -5.61
C ASP A 159 -0.55 0.42 -6.61
N ILE A 160 0.06 -0.73 -6.90
CA ILE A 160 -0.60 -1.87 -7.56
C ILE A 160 -0.66 -3.03 -6.56
N MET A 161 -1.79 -3.73 -6.52
CA MET A 161 -1.99 -4.75 -5.50
C MET A 161 -2.93 -5.87 -5.92
N THR A 162 -2.79 -7.01 -5.24
CA THR A 162 -3.81 -8.05 -5.20
C THR A 162 -4.95 -7.62 -4.28
N TRP A 163 -6.08 -8.34 -4.29
CA TRP A 163 -7.00 -8.31 -3.18
C TRP A 163 -6.33 -8.78 -1.88
N ASN A 164 -6.94 -8.44 -0.75
CA ASN A 164 -6.45 -8.83 0.58
C ASN A 164 -7.29 -9.93 1.25
N ASN A 165 -8.32 -10.43 0.58
CA ASN A 165 -9.21 -11.46 1.11
C ASN A 165 -9.86 -12.26 -0.03
N ALA A 166 -10.21 -13.51 0.26
CA ALA A 166 -10.77 -14.44 -0.74
C ALA A 166 -12.13 -14.01 -1.28
N LEU A 167 -12.99 -13.37 -0.46
CA LEU A 167 -14.35 -13.00 -0.86
C LEU A 167 -14.35 -11.94 -1.97
N SER A 168 -13.52 -10.90 -1.82
CA SER A 168 -13.33 -9.88 -2.86
C SER A 168 -12.65 -10.44 -4.11
N ASP A 169 -11.82 -11.48 -3.94
CA ASP A 169 -11.02 -12.06 -5.02
C ASP A 169 -11.76 -13.07 -5.90
N ILE A 170 -12.98 -13.51 -5.53
CA ILE A 170 -13.74 -14.56 -6.24
C ILE A 170 -13.84 -14.30 -7.74
N ALA A 171 -14.06 -13.05 -8.14
CA ALA A 171 -14.24 -12.68 -9.54
C ALA A 171 -12.93 -12.36 -10.27
N ASP A 172 -11.91 -11.89 -9.55
CA ASP A 172 -10.70 -11.34 -10.17
C ASP A 172 -9.50 -12.29 -10.10
N GLY A 173 -9.41 -13.20 -9.12
CA GLY A 173 -8.34 -14.19 -8.99
C GLY A 173 -6.94 -13.56 -9.02
N THR A 174 -6.68 -12.66 -8.09
CA THR A 174 -5.42 -11.91 -7.93
C THR A 174 -4.54 -12.46 -6.82
N LEU A 175 -5.11 -13.14 -5.82
CA LEU A 175 -4.34 -13.75 -4.75
C LEU A 175 -3.39 -14.80 -5.32
N ILE A 176 -2.13 -14.77 -4.85
CA ILE A 176 -1.07 -15.58 -5.42
C ILE A 176 -1.07 -16.96 -4.74
N ASP A 177 -1.24 -18.01 -5.53
CA ASP A 177 -1.37 -19.38 -5.03
C ASP A 177 -0.04 -19.97 -4.57
N LYS A 178 -0.08 -20.69 -3.44
CA LYS A 178 1.06 -21.48 -2.95
C LYS A 178 1.52 -22.49 -4.00
N GLY A 179 2.83 -22.68 -4.09
CA GLY A 179 3.44 -23.64 -5.02
C GLY A 179 3.45 -23.17 -6.47
N THR A 180 3.09 -21.91 -6.74
CA THR A 180 3.35 -21.28 -8.05
C THR A 180 4.74 -20.66 -8.08
N PRO A 181 5.38 -20.57 -9.26
CA PRO A 181 6.68 -19.89 -9.39
C PRO A 181 6.65 -18.44 -8.87
N LEU A 182 5.53 -17.74 -9.07
CA LEU A 182 5.33 -16.39 -8.57
C LEU A 182 5.34 -16.35 -7.03
N TYR A 183 4.69 -17.31 -6.37
CA TYR A 183 4.74 -17.42 -4.91
C TYR A 183 6.15 -17.73 -4.41
N GLU A 184 6.85 -18.64 -5.08
CA GLU A 184 8.23 -19.02 -4.73
C GLU A 184 9.20 -17.84 -4.82
N ALA A 185 9.06 -17.00 -5.85
CA ALA A 185 9.87 -15.78 -5.99
C ALA A 185 9.74 -14.85 -4.77
N LEU A 186 8.55 -14.78 -4.17
CA LEU A 186 8.26 -13.89 -3.03
C LEU A 186 8.81 -14.41 -1.69
N LEU A 187 9.16 -15.71 -1.57
CA LEU A 187 9.59 -16.32 -0.30
C LEU A 187 10.83 -15.65 0.32
N ASN A 188 11.72 -15.12 -0.52
CA ASN A 188 12.96 -14.47 -0.09
C ASN A 188 12.90 -12.95 -0.18
N MET A 189 11.69 -12.39 -0.33
CA MET A 189 11.46 -10.94 -0.41
C MET A 189 10.84 -10.42 0.89
N SER A 190 10.93 -9.11 1.09
CA SER A 190 10.41 -8.42 2.27
C SER A 190 9.85 -7.05 1.90
N VAL A 191 8.97 -6.53 2.77
CA VAL A 191 8.52 -5.14 2.66
C VAL A 191 9.73 -4.21 2.67
N GLY A 192 9.77 -3.28 1.72
CA GLY A 192 10.90 -2.38 1.48
C GLY A 192 11.84 -2.82 0.35
N ASP A 193 11.74 -4.06 -0.13
CA ASP A 193 12.55 -4.51 -1.27
C ASP A 193 12.12 -3.79 -2.57
N SER A 194 13.11 -3.37 -3.36
CA SER A 194 12.91 -2.94 -4.73
C SER A 194 12.69 -4.16 -5.63
N VAL A 195 11.69 -4.09 -6.51
CA VAL A 195 11.29 -5.19 -7.39
C VAL A 195 10.95 -4.68 -8.79
N ALA A 196 11.21 -5.52 -9.79
CA ALA A 196 10.60 -5.41 -11.10
C ALA A 196 9.41 -6.37 -11.18
N VAL A 197 8.29 -5.90 -11.72
CA VAL A 197 7.06 -6.67 -11.82
C VAL A 197 6.48 -6.66 -13.24
N SER A 198 5.85 -7.76 -13.61
CA SER A 198 5.09 -7.89 -14.84
C SER A 198 3.70 -8.45 -14.56
N GLY A 199 2.73 -8.08 -15.38
CA GLY A 199 1.35 -8.48 -15.17
C GLY A 199 0.37 -7.63 -15.95
N SER A 200 -0.89 -7.59 -15.49
CA SER A 200 -1.92 -6.80 -16.14
C SER A 200 -2.90 -6.14 -15.18
N PHE A 201 -3.38 -4.97 -15.58
CA PHE A 201 -4.49 -4.28 -14.91
C PHE A 201 -5.83 -4.84 -15.40
N PHE A 202 -6.80 -4.88 -14.49
CA PHE A 202 -8.19 -5.21 -14.84
C PHE A 202 -8.88 -4.00 -15.48
N PRO A 203 -9.67 -4.18 -16.54
CA PRO A 203 -10.46 -3.08 -17.10
C PRO A 203 -11.58 -2.65 -16.14
N SER A 204 -11.91 -1.36 -16.14
CA SER A 204 -13.08 -0.80 -15.46
C SER A 204 -13.74 0.27 -16.33
N ALA A 205 -15.04 0.47 -16.17
CA ALA A 205 -15.75 1.54 -16.88
C ALA A 205 -15.44 2.93 -16.27
N GLU A 206 -15.24 2.98 -14.96
CA GLU A 206 -15.13 4.19 -14.14
C GLU A 206 -13.74 4.86 -14.23
N ASP A 207 -12.66 4.09 -14.07
CA ASP A 207 -11.29 4.61 -14.13
C ASP A 207 -10.49 4.06 -15.32
N GLY A 208 -11.12 3.22 -16.14
CA GLY A 208 -10.45 2.52 -17.23
C GLY A 208 -9.74 1.28 -16.71
N VAL A 209 -9.04 1.39 -15.58
CA VAL A 209 -8.48 0.26 -14.83
C VAL A 209 -9.19 0.10 -13.49
N LYS A 210 -9.26 -1.10 -12.93
CA LYS A 210 -9.95 -1.36 -11.67
C LYS A 210 -9.17 -0.76 -10.51
N GLU A 211 -9.80 0.18 -9.81
CA GLU A 211 -9.28 0.91 -8.65
C GLU A 211 -10.15 0.54 -7.44
N THR A 212 -9.54 0.39 -6.26
CA THR A 212 -10.19 -0.24 -5.10
C THR A 212 -10.49 0.72 -3.94
N SER A 213 -10.11 2.00 -4.04
CA SER A 213 -10.40 3.01 -3.03
C SER A 213 -11.90 3.22 -2.84
N LEU A 214 -12.31 3.52 -1.60
CA LEU A 214 -13.72 3.73 -1.24
C LEU A 214 -14.27 5.11 -1.62
N THR A 215 -13.39 6.07 -1.90
CA THR A 215 -13.79 7.46 -2.14
C THR A 215 -13.06 7.99 -3.36
N ILE A 216 -13.71 8.90 -4.09
CA ILE A 216 -13.08 9.59 -5.22
C ILE A 216 -11.76 10.26 -4.83
N ARG A 217 -11.65 10.79 -3.61
CA ARG A 217 -10.40 11.40 -3.12
C ARG A 217 -9.28 10.37 -3.04
N GLY A 218 -9.54 9.18 -2.47
CA GLY A 218 -8.58 8.08 -2.45
C GLY A 218 -8.21 7.66 -3.87
N SER A 219 -9.22 7.38 -4.70
CA SER A 219 -9.04 6.98 -6.09
C SER A 219 -8.21 7.97 -6.89
N MET A 220 -8.32 9.28 -6.63
CA MET A 220 -7.64 10.34 -7.37
C MET A 220 -6.29 10.76 -6.78
N SER A 221 -6.08 10.60 -5.47
CA SER A 221 -4.90 11.12 -4.78
C SER A 221 -3.86 10.05 -4.45
N GLU A 222 -4.31 8.86 -4.05
CA GLU A 222 -3.47 7.73 -3.65
C GLU A 222 -4.09 6.42 -4.18
N PRO A 223 -4.31 6.28 -5.50
CA PRO A 223 -4.98 5.11 -6.06
C PRO A 223 -4.32 3.78 -5.69
N GLU A 224 -5.18 2.81 -5.39
CA GLU A 224 -4.85 1.41 -5.20
C GLU A 224 -5.40 0.63 -6.40
N PHE A 225 -4.55 0.36 -7.38
CA PHE A 225 -4.97 -0.34 -8.60
C PHE A 225 -4.93 -1.85 -8.40
N LEU A 226 -6.06 -2.52 -8.68
CA LEU A 226 -6.09 -3.98 -8.68
C LEU A 226 -5.27 -4.52 -9.86
N PHE A 227 -4.36 -5.44 -9.57
CA PHE A 227 -3.38 -5.92 -10.52
C PHE A 227 -3.20 -7.44 -10.42
N ARG A 228 -3.09 -8.10 -11.57
CA ARG A 228 -2.72 -9.51 -11.65
C ARG A 228 -1.23 -9.62 -11.93
N PHE A 229 -0.46 -9.91 -10.89
CA PHE A 229 0.95 -10.21 -11.01
C PHE A 229 1.16 -11.52 -11.77
N GLN A 230 2.15 -11.52 -12.66
CA GLN A 230 2.57 -12.69 -13.43
C GLN A 230 4.04 -13.02 -13.14
N ASP A 231 4.87 -12.00 -12.91
CA ASP A 231 6.28 -12.14 -12.56
C ASP A 231 6.69 -11.03 -11.58
N VAL A 232 7.57 -11.38 -10.65
CA VAL A 232 8.18 -10.46 -9.68
C VAL A 232 9.63 -10.88 -9.47
N SER A 233 10.57 -9.96 -9.63
CA SER A 233 12.00 -10.20 -9.41
C SER A 233 12.62 -9.07 -8.58
N LYS A 234 13.50 -9.44 -7.64
CA LYS A 234 14.22 -8.48 -6.79
C LYS A 234 15.26 -7.71 -7.61
N GLN A 235 15.40 -6.41 -7.34
CA GLN A 235 16.37 -5.51 -7.98
C GLN A 235 17.56 -5.22 -7.07
#